data_AF-A0A9D9S2W2-F1
#
_entry.id   AF-A0A9D9S2W2-F1
#
_cell.length_a   1.000
_cell.length_b   1.000
_cell.length_c   1.000
_cell.angle_alpha   90.00
_cell.angle_beta   90.00
_cell.angle_gamma   90.00
#
_symmetry.space_group_name_H-M   'P 1'
#
loop_
_entity.id
_entity.type
_entity.pdbx_description
1 polymer ?
#
loop_
_entity_poly.entity_id
_entity_poly.type
_entity_poly.pdbx_seq_one_letter_code
_entity_poly.pdbx_strand_id
1 'polypeptide(L)'
;MKTALQANPLSERSRVLSTAVIEAARRLGLGSTDLNAIIGTSQPSASRLLNGKYFIQEGSKTWELSAHFVRLYRSISSLVGGNDDLARSWLKSGNQAFDNRHPLDVVKRVEGLLHVCEYLDAHRARV
;
A
#
# COMPACT_ATOMS: atom_id res chain seq x y z
N MET A 1 -23.22 -25.69 24.46
CA MET A 1 -21.81 -25.22 24.45
C MET A 1 -21.19 -25.56 23.12
N LYS A 2 -20.98 -24.58 22.24
CA LYS A 2 -20.11 -24.71 21.06
C LYS A 2 -18.84 -23.92 21.35
N THR A 3 -17.76 -24.66 21.52
CA THR A 3 -16.43 -24.20 21.89
C THR A 3 -15.89 -23.21 20.85
N ALA A 4 -15.23 -22.18 21.35
CA ALA A 4 -14.81 -20.98 20.66
C ALA A 4 -13.93 -21.22 19.41
N LEU A 5 -14.22 -20.49 18.34
CA LEU A 5 -13.22 -20.12 17.33
C LEU A 5 -12.22 -19.17 18.00
N GLN A 6 -11.20 -19.73 18.66
CA GLN A 6 -10.01 -18.94 19.00
C GLN A 6 -9.31 -18.58 17.68
N ALA A 7 -9.54 -17.36 17.21
CA ALA A 7 -8.77 -16.78 16.10
C ALA A 7 -7.29 -16.80 16.47
N ASN A 8 -6.48 -17.48 15.66
CA ASN A 8 -5.03 -17.56 15.81
C ASN A 8 -4.44 -16.13 15.84
N PRO A 9 -3.69 -15.72 16.89
CA PRO A 9 -3.40 -14.31 17.14
C PRO A 9 -2.54 -13.60 16.09
N LEU A 10 -1.93 -14.29 15.11
CA LEU A 10 -1.40 -13.69 13.86
C LEU A 10 -1.34 -14.77 12.76
N SER A 11 -2.25 -14.72 11.77
CA SER A 11 -2.17 -15.63 10.62
C SER A 11 -0.87 -15.43 9.84
N GLU A 12 -0.38 -16.48 9.17
CA GLU A 12 0.77 -16.36 8.25
C GLU A 12 0.51 -15.29 7.18
N ARG A 13 -0.73 -15.21 6.69
CA ARG A 13 -1.18 -14.16 5.75
C ARG A 13 -1.04 -12.75 6.34
N SER A 14 -1.40 -12.55 7.61
CA SER A 14 -1.18 -11.30 8.35
C SER A 14 0.30 -10.88 8.33
N ARG A 15 1.21 -11.84 8.58
CA ARG A 15 2.66 -11.58 8.57
C ARG A 15 3.14 -11.22 7.17
N VAL A 16 2.78 -12.01 6.16
CA VAL A 16 3.20 -11.79 4.76
C VAL A 16 2.76 -10.41 4.25
N LEU A 17 1.48 -10.05 4.42
CA LEU A 17 1.01 -8.74 3.95
C LEU A 17 1.68 -7.61 4.72
N SER A 18 1.84 -7.72 6.03
CA SER A 18 2.51 -6.71 6.85
C SER A 18 3.95 -6.47 6.38
N THR A 19 4.71 -7.55 6.15
CA THR A 19 6.08 -7.46 5.61
C THR A 19 6.10 -6.82 4.22
N ALA A 20 5.17 -7.21 3.33
CA ALA A 20 5.08 -6.62 2.00
C ALA A 20 4.76 -5.13 2.03
N VAL A 21 3.87 -4.68 2.92
CA VAL A 21 3.55 -3.25 3.12
C VAL A 21 4.76 -2.48 3.63
N ILE A 22 5.48 -3.02 4.63
CA ILE A 22 6.68 -2.39 5.19
C ILE A 22 7.73 -2.21 4.09
N GLU A 23 7.98 -3.24 3.30
CA GLU A 23 9.00 -3.18 2.25
C GLU A 23 8.58 -2.24 1.10
N ALA A 24 7.32 -2.28 0.68
CA ALA A 24 6.80 -1.33 -0.33
C ALA A 24 6.93 0.13 0.15
N ALA A 25 6.56 0.41 1.41
CA ALA A 25 6.71 1.74 1.98
C ALA A 25 8.17 2.18 2.04
N ARG A 26 9.09 1.29 2.45
CA ARG A 26 10.54 1.56 2.48
C ARG A 26 11.08 1.92 1.10
N ARG A 27 10.74 1.13 0.08
CA ARG A 27 11.22 1.33 -1.30
C ARG A 27 10.68 2.63 -1.91
N LEU A 28 9.41 2.93 -1.68
CA LEU A 28 8.79 4.19 -2.07
C LEU A 28 9.23 5.38 -1.21
N GLY A 29 9.98 5.17 -0.13
CA GLY A 29 10.43 6.21 0.78
C GLY A 29 9.27 6.93 1.47
N LEU A 30 8.28 6.17 1.95
CA LEU A 30 7.09 6.67 2.64
C LEU A 30 7.23 6.52 4.15
N GLY A 31 6.88 7.59 4.88
CA GLY A 31 6.84 7.59 6.33
C GLY A 31 5.49 7.13 6.89
N SER A 32 5.39 7.09 8.22
CA SER A 32 4.14 6.73 8.92
C SER A 32 2.98 7.68 8.61
N THR A 33 3.26 8.95 8.26
CA THR A 33 2.25 9.94 7.87
C THR A 33 1.55 9.56 6.56
N ASP A 34 2.33 9.30 5.51
CA ASP A 34 1.76 8.90 4.21
C ASP A 34 1.10 7.52 4.30
N LEU A 35 1.79 6.57 4.95
CA LEU A 35 1.28 5.21 5.06
C LEU A 35 -0.06 5.18 5.81
N ASN A 36 -0.20 5.92 6.92
CA ASN A 36 -1.44 5.89 7.69
C ASN A 36 -2.66 6.32 6.86
N ALA A 37 -2.47 7.33 6.00
CA ALA A 37 -3.53 7.87 5.17
C ALA A 37 -3.92 6.89 4.06
N ILE A 38 -2.93 6.23 3.47
CA ILE A 38 -3.12 5.27 2.37
C ILE A 38 -3.84 4.00 2.86
N ILE A 39 -3.39 3.41 3.98
CA ILE A 39 -3.93 2.12 4.46
C ILE A 39 -5.04 2.25 5.51
N GLY A 40 -5.46 3.47 5.84
CA GLY A 40 -6.56 3.74 6.76
C GLY A 40 -6.25 3.26 8.18
N THR A 41 -5.18 3.77 8.77
CA THR A 41 -4.79 3.47 10.17
C THR A 41 -4.47 4.77 10.91
N SER A 42 -4.29 4.70 12.23
CA SER A 42 -3.71 5.82 12.98
C SER A 42 -2.20 5.90 12.75
N GLN A 43 -1.63 7.11 12.85
CA GLN A 43 -0.18 7.32 12.73
C GLN A 43 0.65 6.46 13.71
N PRO A 44 0.25 6.27 14.99
CA PRO A 44 0.97 5.36 15.89
C PRO A 44 0.93 3.89 15.44
N SER A 45 -0.18 3.44 14.85
CA SER A 45 -0.28 2.08 14.30
C SER A 45 0.56 1.91 13.04
N ALA A 46 0.56 2.89 12.13
CA ALA A 46 1.46 2.89 10.97
C ALA A 46 2.94 2.92 11.39
N SER A 47 3.29 3.70 12.41
CA SER A 47 4.65 3.71 12.97
C SER A 47 5.04 2.36 13.57
N ARG A 48 4.15 1.72 14.36
CA ARG A 48 4.40 0.38 14.88
C ARG A 48 4.50 -0.66 13.75
N LEU A 49 3.71 -0.53 12.70
CA LEU A 49 3.76 -1.41 11.53
C LEU A 49 5.14 -1.30 10.85
N LEU A 50 5.58 -0.09 10.53
CA LEU A 50 6.90 0.15 9.92
C LEU A 50 8.06 -0.37 10.76
N ASN A 51 7.88 -0.44 12.08
CA ASN A 51 8.86 -1.00 13.02
C ASN A 51 8.65 -2.50 13.33
N GLY A 52 7.76 -3.19 12.63
CA GLY A 52 7.48 -4.63 12.85
C GLY A 52 6.79 -4.96 14.18
N LYS A 53 6.23 -3.96 14.87
CA LYS A 53 5.54 -4.08 16.18
C LYS A 53 4.03 -4.11 16.07
N TYR A 54 3.49 -4.07 14.85
CA TYR A 54 2.07 -4.19 14.54
C TYR A 54 1.91 -5.00 13.27
N PHE A 55 0.89 -5.84 13.23
CA PHE A 55 0.55 -6.66 12.08
C PHE A 55 -0.87 -6.33 11.63
N ILE A 56 -1.08 -6.31 10.33
CA ILE A 56 -2.37 -6.00 9.73
C ILE A 56 -3.28 -7.20 9.90
N GLN A 57 -4.40 -7.00 10.61
CA GLN A 57 -5.39 -8.04 10.85
C GLN A 57 -6.10 -8.41 9.55
N GLU A 58 -6.10 -9.70 9.23
CA GLU A 58 -6.82 -10.27 8.09
C GLU A 58 -8.34 -10.03 8.21
N GLY A 59 -8.99 -9.67 7.10
CA GLY A 59 -10.42 -9.35 7.05
C GLY A 59 -10.80 -7.95 7.54
N SER A 60 -9.84 -7.12 7.96
CA SER A 60 -10.07 -5.71 8.28
C SER A 60 -10.09 -4.82 7.04
N LYS A 61 -10.64 -3.61 7.14
CA LYS A 61 -10.54 -2.65 6.02
C LYS A 61 -9.09 -2.26 5.72
N THR A 62 -8.26 -2.14 6.76
CA THR A 62 -6.82 -1.90 6.61
C THR A 62 -6.14 -3.01 5.80
N TRP A 63 -6.57 -4.27 5.95
CA TRP A 63 -6.07 -5.38 5.15
C TRP A 63 -6.33 -5.20 3.65
N GLU A 64 -7.56 -4.85 3.29
CA GLU A 64 -7.92 -4.60 1.89
C GLU A 64 -7.09 -3.44 1.30
N LEU A 65 -7.02 -2.31 2.00
CA LEU A 65 -6.26 -1.13 1.55
C LEU A 65 -4.77 -1.42 1.44
N SER A 66 -4.23 -2.20 2.38
CA SER A 66 -2.83 -2.65 2.37
C SER A 66 -2.53 -3.54 1.16
N ALA A 67 -3.44 -4.43 0.79
CA ALA A 67 -3.30 -5.26 -0.41
C ALA A 67 -3.29 -4.39 -1.69
N HIS A 68 -4.16 -3.37 -1.77
CA HIS A 68 -4.15 -2.41 -2.87
C HIS A 68 -2.87 -1.57 -2.91
N PHE A 69 -2.35 -1.13 -1.76
CA PHE A 69 -1.07 -0.43 -1.70
C PHE A 69 0.10 -1.28 -2.19
N VAL A 70 0.15 -2.57 -1.82
CA VAL A 70 1.18 -3.49 -2.35
C VAL A 70 1.01 -3.68 -3.86
N ARG A 71 -0.23 -3.80 -4.37
CA ARG A 71 -0.50 -3.86 -5.81
C ARG A 71 -0.02 -2.58 -6.51
N LEU A 72 -0.29 -1.41 -5.96
CA LEU A 72 0.18 -0.12 -6.48
C LEU A 72 1.71 -0.12 -6.64
N TYR A 73 2.45 -0.46 -5.57
CA TYR A 73 3.92 -0.52 -5.62
C TYR A 73 4.41 -1.48 -6.70
N ARG A 74 3.87 -2.71 -6.73
CA ARG A 74 4.22 -3.68 -7.76
C ARG A 74 3.94 -3.15 -9.16
N SER A 75 2.88 -2.35 -9.32
CA SER A 75 2.44 -1.76 -10.58
C SER A 75 3.35 -0.69 -11.12
N ILE A 76 3.74 0.24 -10.25
CA ILE A 76 4.76 1.23 -10.56
C ILE A 76 6.10 0.53 -10.85
N SER A 77 6.49 -0.45 -10.03
CA SER A 77 7.77 -1.14 -10.16
C SER A 77 7.95 -1.79 -11.55
N SER A 78 6.93 -2.44 -12.12
CA SER A 78 7.10 -2.98 -13.49
C SER A 78 7.11 -1.90 -14.56
N LEU A 79 6.43 -0.77 -14.36
CA LEU A 79 6.43 0.35 -15.31
C LEU A 79 7.85 0.93 -15.45
N VAL A 80 8.61 0.94 -14.35
CA VAL A 80 9.97 1.51 -14.29
C VAL A 80 11.08 0.45 -14.27
N GLY A 81 10.78 -0.79 -14.68
CA GLY A 81 11.77 -1.86 -14.78
C GLY A 81 12.43 -2.28 -13.46
N GLY A 82 11.73 -2.15 -12.34
CA GLY A 82 12.23 -2.54 -11.01
C GLY A 82 13.08 -1.47 -10.31
N ASN A 83 13.26 -0.29 -10.89
CA ASN A 83 14.04 0.79 -10.28
C ASN A 83 13.22 1.54 -9.20
N ASP A 84 13.58 1.34 -7.93
CA ASP A 84 12.86 1.93 -6.79
C ASP A 84 12.98 3.47 -6.74
N ASP A 85 14.05 4.08 -7.25
CA ASP A 85 14.20 5.54 -7.32
C ASP A 85 13.27 6.15 -8.37
N LEU A 86 13.15 5.49 -9.53
CA LEU A 86 12.16 5.88 -10.54
C LEU A 86 10.73 5.65 -10.04
N ALA A 87 10.48 4.58 -9.28
CA ALA A 87 9.17 4.34 -8.69
C ALA A 87 8.78 5.45 -7.69
N ARG A 88 9.74 5.87 -6.86
CA ARG A 88 9.57 7.00 -5.94
C ARG A 88 9.33 8.31 -6.69
N SER A 89 10.13 8.56 -7.73
CA SER A 89 10.00 9.75 -8.57
C SER A 89 8.63 9.79 -9.24
N TRP A 90 8.16 8.69 -9.84
CA TRP A 90 6.85 8.60 -10.46
C TRP A 90 5.72 8.92 -9.46
N LEU A 91 5.79 8.35 -8.26
CA LEU A 91 4.78 8.58 -7.21
C LEU A 91 4.76 10.04 -6.72
N LYS A 92 5.90 10.73 -6.75
CA LYS A 92 6.07 12.12 -6.26
C LYS A 92 6.05 13.18 -7.36
N SER A 93 6.01 12.80 -8.64
CA SER A 93 5.98 13.72 -9.78
C SER A 93 4.55 14.01 -10.20
N GLY A 94 4.29 15.21 -10.71
CA GLY A 94 2.98 15.55 -11.28
C GLY A 94 2.63 14.63 -12.43
N ASN A 95 1.39 14.12 -12.46
CA ASN A 95 0.94 13.22 -13.51
C ASN A 95 -0.32 13.79 -14.19
N GLN A 96 -0.27 13.93 -15.51
CA GLN A 96 -1.35 14.51 -16.32
C GLN A 96 -2.66 13.72 -16.20
N ALA A 97 -2.60 12.41 -15.97
CA ALA A 97 -3.78 11.58 -15.76
C ALA A 97 -4.56 11.93 -14.47
N PHE A 98 -3.92 12.66 -13.54
CA PHE A 98 -4.49 13.05 -12.25
C PHE A 98 -4.50 14.58 -12.06
N ASP A 99 -4.76 15.32 -13.14
CA ASP A 99 -4.80 16.80 -13.14
C ASP A 99 -3.47 17.44 -12.74
N ASN A 100 -2.35 16.84 -13.15
CA ASN A 100 -0.99 17.21 -12.76
C ASN A 100 -0.69 17.11 -11.25
N ARG A 101 -1.56 16.49 -10.45
CA ARG A 101 -1.28 16.19 -9.04
C ARG A 101 -0.23 15.09 -8.92
N HIS A 102 0.45 15.07 -7.77
CA HIS A 102 1.32 13.94 -7.42
C HIS A 102 0.44 12.71 -7.13
N PRO A 103 0.71 11.55 -7.74
CA PRO A 103 -0.01 10.33 -7.42
C PRO A 103 -0.01 10.01 -5.92
N LEU A 104 1.06 10.34 -5.18
CA LEU A 104 1.13 10.21 -3.73
C LEU A 104 -0.05 10.88 -3.00
N ASP A 105 -0.45 12.08 -3.42
CA ASP A 105 -1.52 12.82 -2.77
C ASP A 105 -2.90 12.26 -3.15
N VAL A 106 -3.02 11.70 -4.36
CA VAL A 106 -4.23 11.03 -4.85
C VAL A 106 -4.49 9.74 -4.06
N VAL A 107 -3.47 8.90 -3.87
CA VAL A 107 -3.61 7.59 -3.21
C VAL A 107 -3.87 7.66 -1.69
N LYS A 108 -3.82 8.85 -1.09
CA LYS A 108 -4.22 9.08 0.32
C LYS A 108 -5.75 9.03 0.52
N ARG A 109 -6.52 8.99 -0.57
CA ARG A 109 -7.97 8.72 -0.56
C ARG A 109 -8.22 7.33 -1.13
N VAL A 110 -9.19 6.60 -0.58
CA VAL A 110 -9.52 5.24 -1.02
C VAL A 110 -9.87 5.21 -2.51
N GLU A 111 -10.73 6.12 -2.96
CA GLU A 111 -11.09 6.26 -4.38
C GLU A 111 -9.85 6.51 -5.26
N GLY A 112 -8.94 7.37 -4.80
CA GLY A 112 -7.71 7.67 -5.51
C GLY A 112 -6.75 6.49 -5.56
N LEU A 113 -6.63 5.72 -4.47
CA LEU A 113 -5.81 4.50 -4.46
C LEU A 113 -6.31 3.48 -5.48
N LEU A 114 -7.62 3.27 -5.57
CA LEU A 114 -8.22 2.38 -6.56
C LEU A 114 -8.03 2.91 -7.98
N HIS A 115 -8.32 4.19 -8.20
CA HIS A 115 -8.18 4.83 -9.51
C HIS A 115 -6.74 4.77 -10.06
N VAL A 116 -5.73 5.02 -9.22
CA VAL A 116 -4.33 4.94 -9.63
C VAL A 116 -3.92 3.49 -9.93
N CYS A 117 -4.43 2.50 -9.18
CA CYS A 117 -4.20 1.09 -9.50
C CYS A 117 -4.78 0.73 -10.88
N GLU A 118 -6.03 1.12 -11.15
CA GLU A 118 -6.70 0.87 -12.44
C GLU A 118 -5.94 1.53 -13.59
N TYR A 119 -5.50 2.78 -13.42
CA TYR A 119 -4.67 3.48 -14.38
C TYR A 119 -3.39 2.68 -14.71
N LEU A 120 -2.66 2.22 -13.70
CA LEU A 120 -1.42 1.47 -13.90
C LEU A 120 -1.65 0.11 -14.56
N ASP A 121 -2.71 -0.60 -14.18
CA ASP A 121 -3.06 -1.90 -14.77
C ASP A 121 -3.44 -1.75 -16.25
N ALA A 122 -4.16 -0.70 -16.62
CA ALA A 122 -4.47 -0.39 -18.02
C ALA A 122 -3.21 -0.08 -18.86
N HIS A 123 -2.18 0.52 -18.27
CA HIS A 123 -0.92 0.82 -18.96
C HIS A 123 -0.04 -0.43 -19.12
N ARG A 124 -0.15 -1.40 -18.21
CA ARG A 124 0.57 -2.69 -18.31
C ARG A 124 0.04 -3.60 -19.39
N ALA A 125 -1.27 -3.59 -19.65
CA ALA A 125 -1.92 -4.45 -20.64
C ALA A 125 -1.62 -4.06 -22.11
N ARG A 126 -0.83 -3.00 -22.34
CA ARG A 126 -0.49 -2.47 -23.67
C ARG A 126 0.90 -2.87 -24.17
N VAL A 127 1.63 -3.72 -23.43
CA VAL A 127 2.95 -4.26 -23.82
C VAL A 127 2.78 -5.61 -24.50
#